data_AF-A0A6G6X3J2-F1
#
_entry.id   AF-A0A6G6X3J2-F1
#
_cell.length_a   1.000
_cell.length_b   1.000
_cell.length_c   1.000
_cell.angle_alpha   90.00
_cell.angle_beta   90.00
_cell.angle_gamma   90.00
#
_symmetry.space_group_name_H-M   'P 1'
#
loop_
_entity.id
_entity.type
_entity.pdbx_description
1 polymer ?
#
loop_
_entity_poly.entity_id
_entity_poly.type
_entity_poly.pdbx_seq_one_letter_code
_entity_poly.pdbx_strand_id
1 'polypeptide(L)' 'MKLFLLALALLAATSVPAFSKPCDDEVKKVETALSSAQISSDERDQIKDMAKQAAQLCAAGNDQESIDISAEAKAMLNID' A
#
# COMPACT_ATOMS: atom_id res chain seq x y z
N MET A 1 -34.81 -38.97 -7.12
CA MET A 1 -35.50 -38.12 -6.12
C MET A 1 -34.66 -36.86 -5.92
N LYS A 2 -35.29 -35.68 -6.08
CA LYS A 2 -35.05 -34.37 -5.43
C LYS A 2 -33.60 -33.98 -5.09
N LEU A 3 -32.99 -33.05 -5.83
CA LEU A 3 -33.06 -31.60 -5.59
C LEU A 3 -32.72 -31.20 -4.14
N PHE A 4 -31.46 -30.83 -3.89
CA PHE A 4 -31.00 -29.82 -2.93
C PHE A 4 -29.58 -29.44 -3.38
N LEU A 5 -29.39 -28.64 -4.43
CA LEU A 5 -29.45 -27.18 -4.41
C LEU A 5 -28.92 -26.55 -3.10
N LEU A 6 -27.86 -25.76 -3.30
CA LEU A 6 -27.54 -24.51 -2.61
C LEU A 6 -27.13 -24.59 -1.14
N ALA A 7 -25.81 -24.60 -0.92
CA ALA A 7 -25.19 -23.87 0.19
C ALA A 7 -23.77 -23.43 -0.17
N LEU A 8 -23.59 -22.85 -1.36
CA LEU A 8 -22.41 -22.01 -1.61
C LEU A 8 -22.74 -20.61 -1.09
N ALA A 9 -22.78 -20.46 0.23
CA ALA A 9 -22.66 -19.15 0.88
C ALA A 9 -21.19 -18.73 0.76
N LEU A 10 -20.76 -18.50 -0.49
CA LEU A 10 -19.47 -17.92 -0.80
C LEU A 10 -19.55 -16.48 -0.31
N LEU A 11 -18.84 -16.24 0.80
CA LEU A 11 -18.35 -14.95 1.28
C LEU A 11 -19.18 -13.79 0.74
N ALA A 12 -20.19 -13.39 1.52
CA ALA A 12 -20.75 -12.06 1.39
C ALA A 12 -19.57 -11.10 1.31
N ALA A 13 -19.38 -10.54 0.12
CA ALA A 13 -18.46 -9.46 -0.14
C ALA A 13 -18.80 -8.40 0.89
N THR A 14 -18.00 -8.32 1.95
CA THR A 14 -17.98 -7.13 2.78
C THR A 14 -17.42 -6.07 1.86
N SER A 15 -18.32 -5.38 1.16
CA SER A 15 -18.10 -4.02 0.69
C SER A 15 -17.91 -3.16 1.93
N VAL A 16 -16.80 -3.38 2.64
CA VAL A 16 -16.24 -2.35 3.49
C VAL A 16 -16.06 -1.17 2.54
N PRO A 17 -16.55 0.03 2.93
CA PRO A 17 -16.18 1.23 2.20
C PRO A 17 -14.67 1.15 2.00
N ALA A 18 -14.19 1.52 0.82
CA ALA A 18 -12.77 1.81 0.63
C ALA A 18 -12.43 3.02 1.51
N PHE A 19 -12.41 2.82 2.83
CA PHE A 19 -11.63 3.60 3.75
C PHE A 19 -10.24 3.52 3.17
N SER A 20 -9.68 4.68 2.81
CA SER A 20 -8.27 4.77 2.43
C SER A 20 -7.51 4.01 3.51
N LYS A 21 -6.82 2.94 3.10
CA LYS A 21 -6.05 2.21 4.09
C LYS A 21 -4.98 3.17 4.58
N PRO A 22 -4.60 3.16 5.87
CA PRO A 22 -3.48 3.97 6.33
C PRO A 22 -2.24 3.78 5.45
N CYS A 23 -2.00 2.58 4.92
CA CYS A 23 -0.92 2.33 3.96
C CYS A 23 -1.04 3.10 2.63
N ASP A 24 -2.24 3.36 2.11
CA ASP A 24 -2.42 4.17 0.89
C ASP A 24 -1.93 5.62 1.13
N ASP A 25 -2.24 6.17 2.31
CA ASP A 25 -1.83 7.53 2.68
C ASP A 25 -0.31 7.62 2.88
N GLU A 26 0.30 6.61 3.53
CA GLU A 26 1.76 6.58 3.75
C GLU A 26 2.55 6.43 2.44
N VAL A 27 2.11 5.55 1.52
CA VAL A 27 2.70 5.43 0.18
C VAL A 27 2.62 6.75 -0.57
N LYS A 28 1.45 7.41 -0.53
CA LYS A 28 1.23 8.67 -1.25
C LYS A 28 2.08 9.82 -0.71
N LYS A 29 2.35 9.86 0.60
CA LYS A 29 3.28 10.85 1.20
C LYS A 29 4.69 10.68 0.64
N VAL A 30 5.19 9.45 0.53
CA VAL A 30 6.50 9.14 -0.07
C VAL A 30 6.55 9.62 -1.52
N GLU A 31 5.56 9.25 -2.35
CA GLU A 31 5.52 9.64 -3.76
C GLU A 31 5.48 11.15 -3.95
N THR A 32 4.70 11.85 -3.13
CA THR A 32 4.56 13.31 -3.16
C THR A 32 5.89 13.98 -2.79
N ALA A 33 6.53 13.56 -1.70
CA ALA A 33 7.80 14.12 -1.28
C ALA A 33 8.92 13.81 -2.28
N LEU A 34 8.97 12.60 -2.83
CA LEU A 34 9.93 12.20 -3.85
C LEU A 34 9.88 13.11 -5.09
N SER A 35 8.68 13.54 -5.50
CA SER A 35 8.49 14.42 -6.67
C SER A 35 9.15 15.80 -6.52
N SER A 36 9.35 16.26 -5.28
CA SER A 36 9.92 17.59 -4.97
C SER A 36 11.30 17.52 -4.31
N ALA A 37 11.74 16.34 -3.89
CA ALA A 37 13.01 16.12 -3.23
C ALA A 37 14.20 16.43 -4.15
N GLN A 38 15.16 17.21 -3.63
CA GLN A 38 16.48 17.41 -4.23
C GLN A 38 17.45 16.37 -3.64
N ILE A 39 17.48 15.19 -4.26
CA ILE A 39 18.32 14.05 -3.91
C ILE A 39 19.03 13.52 -5.15
N SER A 40 20.03 12.66 -4.96
CA SER A 40 20.73 12.02 -6.09
C SER A 40 19.80 11.11 -6.90
N SER A 41 20.22 10.76 -8.13
CA SER A 41 19.44 9.85 -8.98
C SER A 41 19.32 8.46 -8.34
N ASP A 42 20.40 7.98 -7.72
CA ASP A 42 20.43 6.65 -7.09
C ASP A 42 19.49 6.57 -5.89
N GLU A 43 19.51 7.59 -5.02
CA GLU A 43 18.56 7.68 -3.90
C GLU A 43 17.12 7.78 -4.40
N ARG A 44 16.87 8.54 -5.46
CA ARG A 44 15.54 8.67 -6.06
C ARG A 44 15.03 7.33 -6.56
N ASP A 45 15.86 6.56 -7.26
CA ASP A 45 15.49 5.26 -7.79
C ASP A 45 15.24 4.24 -6.67
N GLN A 46 16.06 4.26 -5.61
CA GLN A 46 15.83 3.44 -4.41
C GLN A 46 14.49 3.76 -3.75
N ILE A 47 14.22 5.03 -3.46
CA ILE A 47 12.98 5.46 -2.78
C ILE A 47 11.76 5.17 -3.66
N LYS A 48 11.90 5.27 -4.99
CA LYS A 48 10.84 4.92 -5.95
C LYS A 48 10.51 3.42 -5.92
N ASP A 49 11.53 2.57 -5.82
CA ASP A 49 11.32 1.12 -5.71
C ASP A 49 10.65 0.75 -4.38
N MET A 50 11.08 1.39 -3.28
CA MET A 50 10.44 1.24 -1.96
C MET A 50 8.96 1.66 -1.99
N ALA A 51 8.64 2.81 -2.60
CA ALA A 51 7.25 3.26 -2.75
C ALA A 51 6.40 2.25 -3.54
N LYS A 52 6.98 1.68 -4.61
CA LYS A 52 6.31 0.65 -5.42
C LYS A 52 6.09 -0.65 -4.63
N GLN A 53 7.09 -1.09 -3.86
CA GLN A 53 6.96 -2.27 -2.99
C GLN A 53 5.89 -2.05 -1.92
N ALA A 54 5.89 -0.89 -1.25
CA ALA A 54 4.88 -0.53 -0.27
C ALA A 54 3.47 -0.50 -0.89
N ALA A 55 3.29 0.04 -2.10
CA ALA A 55 2.01 0.02 -2.82
C ALA A 55 1.53 -1.41 -3.11
N GLN A 56 2.44 -2.30 -3.52
CA GLN A 56 2.12 -3.70 -3.78
C GLN A 56 1.71 -4.44 -2.50
N LEU A 57 2.39 -4.18 -1.38
CA LEU A 57 2.06 -4.74 -0.07
C LEU A 57 0.69 -4.25 0.42
N CYS A 58 0.38 -2.95 0.30
CA CYS A 58 -0.92 -2.37 0.67
C CYS A 58 -2.07 -2.95 -0.20
N ALA A 59 -1.81 -3.14 -1.50
CA ALA A 59 -2.77 -3.78 -2.40
C ALA A 59 -3.00 -5.27 -2.07
N ALA A 60 -1.97 -5.95 -1.54
CA ALA A 60 -2.04 -7.35 -1.08
C ALA A 60 -2.67 -7.51 0.31
N GLY A 61 -2.94 -6.42 1.03
CA GLY A 61 -3.45 -6.43 2.41
C GLY A 61 -2.36 -6.59 3.49
N ASN A 62 -1.09 -6.50 3.11
CA ASN A 62 0.06 -6.47 4.02
C ASN A 62 0.28 -5.03 4.52
N ASP A 63 -0.72 -4.48 5.20
CA ASP A 63 -0.77 -3.04 5.51
C ASP A 63 0.39 -2.59 6.41
N GLN A 64 0.76 -3.36 7.44
CA GLN A 64 1.86 -3.01 8.35
C GLN A 64 3.21 -3.01 7.63
N GLU A 65 3.48 -4.02 6.82
CA GLU A 65 4.73 -4.11 6.05
C GLU A 65 4.83 -2.97 5.03
N SER A 66 3.71 -2.61 4.41
CA SER A 66 3.63 -1.41 3.56
C SER A 66 3.98 -0.14 4.33
N ILE A 67 3.40 0.06 5.51
CA ILE A 67 3.65 1.23 6.37
C ILE A 67 5.12 1.28 6.79
N ASP A 68 5.72 0.14 7.14
CA ASP A 68 7.11 0.07 7.59
C ASP A 68 8.08 0.44 6.46
N ILE A 69 7.86 -0.09 5.24
CA ILE A 69 8.66 0.27 4.05
C ILE A 69 8.45 1.75 3.69
N SER A 70 7.21 2.26 3.78
CA SER A 70 6.95 3.69 3.60
C SER A 70 7.66 4.54 4.66
N ALA A 71 7.74 4.09 5.91
CA ALA A 71 8.47 4.80 6.97
C ALA A 71 9.97 4.87 6.72
N GLU A 72 10.58 3.79 6.22
CA GLU A 72 11.99 3.79 5.83
C GLU A 72 12.24 4.75 4.65
N ALA A 73 11.36 4.74 3.64
CA ALA A 73 11.44 5.65 2.51
C ALA A 73 11.29 7.13 2.93
N LYS A 74 10.38 7.41 3.87
CA LYS A 74 10.19 8.74 4.47
C LYS A 74 11.43 9.19 5.25
N ALA A 75 12.07 8.29 5.99
CA ALA A 75 13.31 8.59 6.70
C ALA A 75 14.43 8.99 5.72
N MET A 76 14.55 8.31 4.57
CA MET A 76 15.51 8.71 3.52
C MET A 76 15.20 10.09 2.92
N LEU A 77 13.92 10.44 2.84
CA LEU A 77 13.44 11.76 2.37
C LEU A 77 13.49 12.84 3.47
N ASN A 78 13.84 12.50 4.71
CA ASN A 78 13.77 13.36 5.90
C ASN A 78 12.37 13.97 6.11
N ILE A 79 11.32 13.14 5.99
CA ILE A 79 9.92 13.52 6.25
C ILE A 79 9.24 12.55 7.23
N ASP A 80 8.11 12.97 7.82
CA ASP A 80 7.32 12.21 8.81
C ASP A 80 6.07 11.53 8.23
#